data_AF-A0A7Y3LSI4-F1
#
_entry.id   AF-A0A7Y3LSI4-F1
#
_cell.length_a   1.000
_cell.length_b   1.000
_cell.length_c   1.000
_cell.angle_alpha   90.00
_cell.angle_beta   90.00
_cell.angle_gamma   90.00
#
_symmetry.space_group_name_H-M   'P 1'
#
loop_
_entity.id
_entity.type
_entity.pdbx_description
1 polymer ?
#
loop_
_entity_poly.entity_id
_entity_poly.type
_entity_poly.pdbx_seq_one_letter_code
_entity_poly.pdbx_strand_id
1 'polypeptide(L)'
;MTRTRRPAADRAVEDTLTCQAFATAVASSLYDEARTSSNPAAALDDIADALPTTMAKAFKSQGTAPEMAAVLLPAVTDRVWAFTAVEHARTEVGDGFGYLLDLLADSLKQGADPNTVRADTWRLAKQLRTEQAGGTR
;
A
#
# COMPACT_ATOMS: atom_id res chain seq x y z
N MET A 1 -8.68 42.43 14.30
CA MET A 1 -8.36 40.99 14.18
C MET A 1 -8.56 40.56 12.74
N THR A 2 -7.52 40.69 11.93
CA THR A 2 -7.57 40.37 10.49
C THR A 2 -7.26 38.89 10.34
N ARG A 3 -8.27 38.05 10.07
CA ARG A 3 -8.03 36.64 9.69
C ARG A 3 -7.33 36.64 8.34
N THR A 4 -6.01 36.49 8.34
CA THR A 4 -5.23 36.24 7.14
C THR A 4 -5.74 34.96 6.50
N ARG A 5 -6.43 35.09 5.36
CA ARG A 5 -7.00 33.97 4.62
C ARG A 5 -5.82 33.19 4.03
N ARG A 6 -5.53 31.99 4.57
CA ARG A 6 -4.48 31.08 4.06
C ARG A 6 -4.71 30.84 2.56
N PRO A 7 -3.68 30.92 1.69
CA PRO A 7 -3.84 30.76 0.25
C PRO A 7 -4.37 29.36 -0.10
N ALA A 8 -5.16 29.27 -1.18
CA ALA A 8 -5.83 28.04 -1.58
C ALA A 8 -4.87 26.89 -1.94
N ALA A 9 -3.67 27.22 -2.43
CA ALA A 9 -2.63 26.23 -2.75
C ALA A 9 -2.11 25.50 -1.51
N ASP A 10 -1.95 26.19 -0.38
CA ASP A 10 -1.49 25.58 0.88
C ASP A 10 -2.50 24.56 1.43
N ARG A 11 -3.80 24.81 1.24
CA ARG A 11 -4.86 23.87 1.67
C ARG A 11 -4.88 22.61 0.81
N ALA A 12 -4.72 22.74 -0.51
CA ALA A 12 -4.72 21.58 -1.40
C ALA A 12 -3.56 20.61 -1.10
N VAL A 13 -2.39 21.15 -0.73
CA VAL A 13 -1.24 20.33 -0.30
C VAL A 13 -1.50 19.65 1.04
N GLU A 14 -2.07 20.37 2.01
CA GLU A 14 -2.43 19.85 3.33
C GLU A 14 -3.50 18.73 3.24
N ASP A 15 -4.50 18.90 2.37
CA ASP A 15 -5.52 17.90 2.10
C ASP A 15 -4.93 16.65 1.43
N THR A 16 -4.01 16.83 0.49
CA THR A 16 -3.32 15.72 -0.20
C THR A 16 -2.45 14.91 0.77
N LEU A 17 -1.67 15.58 1.63
CA LEU A 17 -0.84 14.92 2.64
C LEU A 17 -1.71 14.17 3.66
N THR A 18 -2.84 14.75 4.06
CA THR A 18 -3.80 14.11 4.97
C THR A 18 -4.41 12.86 4.33
N CYS A 19 -4.77 12.92 3.04
CA CYS A 19 -5.24 11.77 2.28
C CYS A 19 -4.21 10.65 2.21
N GLN A 20 -2.94 11.00 1.94
CA GLN A 20 -1.85 10.04 1.86
C GLN A 20 -1.58 9.39 3.22
N ALA A 21 -1.55 10.17 4.31
CA ALA A 21 -1.38 9.64 5.66
C ALA A 21 -2.52 8.67 6.04
N PHE A 22 -3.77 9.04 5.74
CA PHE A 22 -4.92 8.16 5.94
C PHE A 22 -4.79 6.87 5.12
N ALA A 23 -4.43 6.98 3.84
CA ALA A 23 -4.28 5.83 2.97
C ALA A 23 -3.17 4.87 3.46
N THR A 24 -2.04 5.44 3.91
CA THR A 24 -0.96 4.67 4.53
C THR A 24 -1.43 3.96 5.79
N ALA A 25 -2.15 4.64 6.68
CA ALA A 25 -2.65 4.03 7.91
C ALA A 25 -3.61 2.87 7.63
N VAL A 26 -4.60 3.08 6.76
CA VAL A 26 -5.58 2.03 6.39
C VAL A 26 -4.90 0.83 5.73
N ALA A 27 -4.05 1.07 4.72
CA ALA A 27 -3.36 -0.02 4.03
C ALA A 27 -2.42 -0.81 4.96
N SER A 28 -1.74 -0.12 5.89
CA SER A 28 -0.87 -0.77 6.88
C SER A 28 -1.67 -1.66 7.83
N SER A 29 -2.83 -1.20 8.31
CA SER A 29 -3.70 -2.03 9.15
C SER A 29 -4.26 -3.25 8.42
N LEU A 30 -4.65 -3.09 7.15
CA LEU A 30 -5.09 -4.22 6.31
C LEU A 30 -3.96 -5.24 6.10
N TYR A 31 -2.73 -4.76 5.90
CA TYR A 31 -1.55 -5.60 5.77
C TYR A 31 -1.24 -6.37 7.06
N ASP A 32 -1.22 -5.69 8.20
CA ASP A 32 -0.97 -6.31 9.49
C ASP A 32 -2.02 -7.38 9.82
N GLU A 33 -3.30 -7.14 9.50
CA GLU A 33 -4.36 -8.13 9.64
C GLU A 33 -4.15 -9.32 8.70
N ALA A 34 -3.86 -9.07 7.41
CA ALA A 34 -3.64 -10.14 6.43
C ALA A 34 -2.46 -11.06 6.81
N ARG A 35 -1.43 -10.52 7.46
CA ARG A 35 -0.26 -11.27 7.96
C ARG A 35 -0.61 -12.26 9.08
N THR A 36 -1.78 -12.14 9.71
CA THR A 36 -2.26 -13.13 10.70
C THR A 36 -2.89 -14.36 10.04
N SER A 37 -3.21 -14.28 8.74
CA SER A 37 -3.79 -15.40 7.99
C SER A 37 -2.75 -16.45 7.63
N SER A 38 -3.22 -17.67 7.32
CA SER A 38 -2.34 -18.74 6.84
C SER A 38 -1.78 -18.51 5.44
N ASN A 39 -2.35 -17.58 4.67
CA ASN A 39 -1.88 -17.17 3.35
C ASN A 39 -2.07 -15.66 3.16
N PRO A 40 -1.10 -14.85 3.61
CA PRO A 40 -1.19 -13.39 3.54
C PRO A 40 -1.35 -12.84 2.12
N ALA A 41 -0.70 -13.47 1.12
CA ALA A 41 -0.81 -13.03 -0.27
C ALA A 41 -2.24 -13.16 -0.79
N ALA A 42 -2.88 -14.32 -0.58
CA ALA A 42 -4.27 -14.54 -1.00
C ALA A 42 -5.25 -13.62 -0.23
N ALA A 43 -5.03 -13.43 1.08
CA ALA A 43 -5.87 -12.51 1.86
C ALA A 43 -5.77 -11.06 1.33
N LEU A 44 -4.58 -10.61 0.93
CA LEU A 44 -4.39 -9.29 0.33
C LEU A 44 -5.00 -9.18 -1.07
N ASP A 45 -4.94 -10.24 -1.89
CA ASP A 45 -5.64 -10.28 -3.19
C ASP A 45 -7.15 -10.11 -2.99
N ASP A 46 -7.75 -10.89 -2.09
CA ASP A 46 -9.19 -10.81 -1.77
C ASP A 46 -9.59 -9.41 -1.28
N ILE A 47 -8.76 -8.82 -0.40
CA ILE A 47 -8.97 -7.44 0.08
C ILE A 47 -8.89 -6.47 -1.09
N ALA A 48 -7.86 -6.54 -1.92
CA ALA A 48 -7.62 -5.63 -3.04
C ALA A 48 -8.77 -5.66 -4.05
N ASP A 49 -9.31 -6.85 -4.34
CA ASP A 49 -10.45 -7.03 -5.24
C ASP A 49 -11.76 -6.51 -4.64
N ALA A 50 -11.97 -6.69 -3.33
CA ALA A 50 -13.16 -6.22 -2.64
C ALA A 50 -13.13 -4.71 -2.34
N LEU A 51 -11.94 -4.10 -2.27
CA LEU A 51 -11.72 -2.73 -1.80
C LEU A 51 -12.50 -1.68 -2.60
N PRO A 52 -12.48 -1.66 -3.95
CA PRO A 52 -13.18 -0.64 -4.74
C PRO A 52 -14.68 -0.59 -4.43
N THR A 53 -15.30 -1.76 -4.25
CA THR A 53 -16.73 -1.85 -3.96
C THR A 53 -17.02 -1.52 -2.50
N THR A 54 -16.25 -2.05 -1.56
CA THR A 54 -16.50 -1.92 -0.12
C THR A 54 -16.23 -0.50 0.36
N MET A 55 -15.10 0.10 -0.04
CA MET A 55 -14.77 1.48 0.31
C MET A 55 -15.72 2.48 -0.35
N ALA A 56 -16.13 2.27 -1.60
CA ALA A 56 -17.12 3.14 -2.23
C ALA A 56 -18.47 3.15 -1.47
N LYS A 57 -18.92 1.98 -1.02
CA LYS A 57 -20.11 1.87 -0.14
C LYS A 57 -19.90 2.58 1.20
N ALA A 58 -18.72 2.42 1.81
CA ALA A 58 -18.38 3.09 3.06
C ALA A 58 -18.40 4.62 2.90
N PHE A 59 -17.74 5.18 1.88
CA PHE A 59 -17.74 6.61 1.58
C PHE A 59 -19.14 7.16 1.37
N LYS A 60 -19.99 6.44 0.64
CA LYS A 60 -21.39 6.81 0.46
C LYS A 60 -22.14 6.83 1.80
N SER A 61 -21.95 5.83 2.64
CA SER A 61 -22.63 5.73 3.95
C SER A 61 -22.20 6.80 4.95
N GLN A 62 -20.94 7.23 4.89
CA GLN A 62 -20.37 8.22 5.78
C GLN A 62 -20.54 9.66 5.27
N GLY A 63 -21.13 9.85 4.10
CA GLY A 63 -21.28 11.18 3.48
C GLY A 63 -19.94 11.81 3.11
N THR A 64 -18.93 11.00 2.80
CA THR A 64 -17.63 11.50 2.35
C THR A 64 -17.79 12.31 1.07
N ALA A 65 -17.17 13.49 1.03
CA ALA A 65 -17.23 14.36 -0.13
C ALA A 65 -16.72 13.62 -1.41
N PRO A 66 -17.39 13.73 -2.57
CA PRO A 66 -17.03 12.98 -3.77
C PRO A 66 -15.57 13.19 -4.21
N GLU A 67 -15.07 14.43 -4.11
CA GLU A 67 -13.69 14.78 -4.43
C GLU A 67 -12.68 14.08 -3.51
N MET A 68 -13.02 13.94 -2.23
CA MET A 68 -12.20 13.24 -1.25
C MET A 68 -12.21 11.73 -1.51
N ALA A 69 -13.37 11.15 -1.80
CA ALA A 69 -13.50 9.74 -2.14
C ALA A 69 -12.72 9.38 -3.42
N ALA A 70 -12.70 10.27 -4.42
CA ALA A 70 -11.97 10.11 -5.66
C ALA A 70 -10.44 10.09 -5.49
N VAL A 71 -9.92 10.72 -4.42
CA VAL A 71 -8.48 10.72 -4.09
C VAL A 71 -8.13 9.57 -3.15
N LEU A 72 -8.96 9.34 -2.12
CA LEU A 72 -8.70 8.31 -1.11
C LEU A 72 -8.77 6.90 -1.68
N LEU A 73 -9.77 6.60 -2.53
CA LEU A 73 -9.95 5.23 -3.02
C LEU A 73 -8.72 4.71 -3.80
N PRO A 74 -8.19 5.43 -4.80
CA PRO A 74 -6.97 4.99 -5.49
C PRO A 74 -5.78 4.94 -4.54
N ALA A 75 -5.64 5.93 -3.63
CA ALA A 75 -4.48 5.99 -2.73
C ALA A 75 -4.38 4.79 -1.78
N VAL A 76 -5.52 4.26 -1.29
CA VAL A 76 -5.56 3.03 -0.48
C VAL A 76 -5.35 1.81 -1.39
N THR A 77 -6.06 1.73 -2.51
CA THR A 77 -5.96 0.63 -3.47
C THR A 77 -4.51 0.38 -3.91
N ASP A 78 -3.79 1.43 -4.31
CA ASP A 78 -2.41 1.32 -4.78
C ASP A 78 -1.47 0.77 -3.70
N ARG A 79 -1.67 1.18 -2.44
CA ARG A 79 -0.86 0.71 -1.31
C ARG A 79 -1.16 -0.74 -0.96
N VAL A 80 -2.43 -1.14 -0.98
CA VAL A 80 -2.81 -2.54 -0.77
C VAL A 80 -2.16 -3.40 -1.85
N TRP A 81 -2.25 -3.01 -3.13
CA TRP A 81 -1.59 -3.74 -4.22
C TRP A 81 -0.06 -3.79 -4.09
N ALA A 82 0.57 -2.76 -3.52
CA ALA A 82 2.00 -2.78 -3.24
C ALA A 82 2.35 -3.80 -2.14
N PHE A 83 1.57 -3.87 -1.06
CA PHE A 83 1.72 -4.92 -0.04
C PHE A 83 1.46 -6.32 -0.60
N THR A 84 0.45 -6.47 -1.46
CA THR A 84 0.15 -7.72 -2.18
C THR A 84 1.38 -8.20 -2.96
N ALA A 85 2.03 -7.31 -3.72
CA ALA A 85 3.24 -7.65 -4.46
C ALA A 85 4.37 -8.13 -3.53
N VAL A 86 4.54 -7.52 -2.35
CA VAL A 86 5.56 -7.92 -1.36
C VAL A 86 5.32 -9.35 -0.86
N GLU A 87 4.09 -9.72 -0.52
CA GLU A 87 3.80 -11.08 -0.03
C GLU A 87 3.84 -12.14 -1.13
N HIS A 88 3.48 -11.79 -2.37
CA HIS A 88 3.71 -12.67 -3.52
C HIS A 88 5.19 -12.92 -3.74
N ALA A 89 6.02 -11.86 -3.70
CA ALA A 89 7.47 -12.00 -3.79
C ALA A 89 8.02 -12.87 -2.65
N ARG A 90 7.48 -12.74 -1.42
CA ARG A 90 7.88 -13.55 -0.26
C ARG A 90 7.64 -15.03 -0.50
N THR A 91 6.46 -15.37 -1.01
CA THR A 91 6.09 -16.75 -1.34
C THR A 91 7.04 -17.34 -2.39
N GLU A 92 7.48 -16.52 -3.33
CA GLU A 92 8.32 -16.96 -4.45
C GLU A 92 9.80 -17.14 -4.09
N VAL A 93 10.38 -16.21 -3.32
CA VAL A 93 11.82 -16.28 -2.95
C VAL A 93 12.07 -17.12 -1.68
N GLY A 94 11.01 -17.38 -0.90
CA GLY A 94 11.08 -18.11 0.36
C GLY A 94 11.64 -17.31 1.53
N ASP A 95 11.62 -17.90 2.72
CA ASP A 95 11.89 -17.21 3.98
C ASP A 95 13.33 -16.68 4.14
N GLY A 96 14.29 -17.24 3.40
CA GLY A 96 15.71 -16.87 3.49
C GLY A 96 16.01 -15.40 3.16
N PHE A 97 15.11 -14.74 2.43
CA PHE A 97 15.22 -13.33 2.06
C PHE A 97 14.08 -12.47 2.63
N GLY A 98 13.32 -13.00 3.59
CA GLY A 98 12.14 -12.32 4.16
C GLY A 98 12.43 -10.91 4.69
N TYR A 99 13.61 -10.69 5.27
CA TYR A 99 14.02 -9.39 5.81
C TYR A 99 14.13 -8.28 4.76
N LEU A 100 14.51 -8.60 3.51
CA LEU A 100 14.55 -7.61 2.43
C LEU A 100 13.15 -7.18 2.01
N LEU A 101 12.20 -8.10 2.09
CA LEU A 101 10.79 -7.85 1.81
C LEU A 101 10.12 -7.12 2.96
N ASP A 102 10.50 -7.43 4.21
CA ASP A 102 10.08 -6.66 5.39
C ASP A 102 10.50 -5.19 5.26
N LEU A 103 11.72 -4.91 4.77
CA LEU A 103 12.17 -3.53 4.52
C LEU A 103 11.29 -2.79 3.50
N LEU A 104 10.87 -3.47 2.44
CA LEU A 104 9.96 -2.89 1.45
C LEU A 104 8.56 -2.64 2.04
N ALA A 105 8.02 -3.59 2.81
CA ALA A 105 6.76 -3.42 3.53
C ALA A 105 6.83 -2.26 4.54
N ASP A 106 7.91 -2.16 5.31
CA ASP A 106 8.11 -1.08 6.29
C ASP A 106 8.24 0.28 5.60
N SER A 107 8.85 0.34 4.42
CA SER A 107 8.89 1.58 3.64
C SER A 107 7.49 2.05 3.22
N LEU A 108 6.58 1.13 2.85
CA LEU A 108 5.18 1.44 2.57
C LEU A 108 4.46 1.98 3.80
N LYS A 109 4.68 1.36 4.97
CA LYS A 109 4.13 1.82 6.26
C LYS A 109 4.62 3.22 6.62
N GLN A 110 5.80 3.61 6.16
CA GLN A 110 6.37 4.96 6.33
C GLN A 110 5.95 5.95 5.23
N GLY A 111 5.10 5.52 4.29
CA GLY A 111 4.55 6.39 3.25
C GLY A 111 5.36 6.46 1.97
N ALA A 112 6.25 5.49 1.70
CA ALA A 112 6.90 5.35 0.40
C ALA A 112 5.86 5.24 -0.73
N ASP A 113 6.27 5.66 -1.93
CA ASP A 113 5.41 5.59 -3.12
C ASP A 113 5.08 4.12 -3.48
N PRO A 114 3.81 3.71 -3.50
CA PRO A 114 3.43 2.32 -3.73
C PRO A 114 3.83 1.80 -5.10
N ASN A 115 3.88 2.66 -6.13
CA ASN A 115 4.29 2.24 -7.47
C ASN A 115 5.79 1.92 -7.51
N THR A 116 6.60 2.75 -6.87
CA THR A 116 8.04 2.52 -6.71
C THR A 116 8.31 1.23 -5.94
N VAL A 117 7.66 1.02 -4.79
CA VAL A 117 7.85 -0.20 -4.00
C VAL A 117 7.41 -1.44 -4.77
N ARG A 118 6.29 -1.38 -5.50
CA ARG A 118 5.84 -2.50 -6.34
C ARG A 118 6.88 -2.84 -7.42
N ALA A 119 7.45 -1.84 -8.09
CA ALA A 119 8.50 -2.05 -9.09
C ALA A 119 9.78 -2.64 -8.46
N ASP A 120 10.18 -2.14 -7.29
CA ASP A 120 11.34 -2.60 -6.55
C ASP A 120 11.17 -4.03 -6.06
N THR A 121 9.98 -4.39 -5.60
CA THR A 121 9.62 -5.74 -5.19
C THR A 121 9.82 -6.74 -6.33
N TRP A 122 9.31 -6.44 -7.54
CA TRP A 122 9.49 -7.30 -8.70
C TRP A 122 10.96 -7.43 -9.12
N ARG A 123 11.70 -6.32 -9.07
CA ARG A 123 13.13 -6.30 -9.38
C ARG A 123 13.92 -7.16 -8.40
N LEU A 124 13.65 -7.01 -7.10
CA LEU A 124 14.27 -7.79 -6.03
C LEU A 124 13.96 -9.28 -6.18
N ALA A 125 12.68 -9.64 -6.36
CA ALA A 125 12.28 -11.04 -6.52
C ALA A 125 12.98 -11.72 -7.71
N LYS A 126 13.11 -11.00 -8.84
CA LYS A 126 13.84 -11.49 -10.02
C LYS A 126 15.34 -11.69 -9.74
N GLN A 127 15.97 -10.75 -9.03
CA GLN A 127 17.38 -10.84 -8.67
C GLN A 127 17.63 -12.05 -7.76
N LEU A 128 16.83 -12.21 -6.71
CA LEU A 128 16.95 -13.32 -5.75
C LEU A 128 16.75 -14.69 -6.41
N ARG A 129 15.78 -14.81 -7.32
CA ARG A 129 15.60 -16.03 -8.14
C ARG A 129 16.84 -16.37 -8.96
N THR A 130 17.51 -15.35 -9.51
CA THR A 130 18.72 -15.54 -10.31
C THR A 130 19.90 -15.99 -9.44
N GLU A 131 20.05 -15.40 -8.25
CA GLU A 131 21.08 -15.78 -7.28
C GLU A 131 20.86 -17.21 -6.75
N GLN A 132 19.62 -17.59 -6.46
CA GLN A 132 19.25 -18.96 -6.06
C GLN A 132 19.57 -19.99 -7.16
N ALA A 133 19.30 -19.67 -8.43
CA ALA A 133 19.64 -20.54 -9.56
C ALA A 133 21.15 -20.62 -9.82
N GLY A 134 21.90 -19.56 -9.49
CA GLY A 134 23.36 -19.46 -9.68
C GLY A 134 24.20 -20.09 -8.56
N GLY A 135 23.64 -20.26 -7.36
CA GLY A 135 24.33 -20.77 -6.16
C GLY A 135 24.59 -22.28 -6.13
N THR A 136 24.20 -23.03 -7.16
CA THR A 136 24.45 -24.48 -7.31
C THR A 136 25.81 -24.84 -7.91
N ARG A 137 26.89 -24.14 -7.55
CA ARG A 137 28.26 -24.47 -7.98
C ARG A 137 29.22 -24.63 -6.81
#